data_AF-A0A7S3Q746-F1
#
_entry.id   AF-A0A7S3Q746-F1
#
_cell.length_a   1.000
_cell.length_b   1.000
_cell.length_c   1.000
_cell.angle_alpha   90.00
_cell.angle_beta   90.00
_cell.angle_gamma   90.00
#
_symmetry.space_group_name_H-M   'P 1'
#
loop_
_entity.id
_entity.type
_entity.pdbx_description
1 polymer ?
#
loop_
_entity_poly.entity_id
_entity_poly.type
_entity_poly.pdbx_seq_one_letter_code
_entity_poly.pdbx_strand_id
1 'polypeptide(L)'
;MGDSIVAEKAKLEPVSSRGQLQSTCYACRFFGMMIAAPISTYLYSNYGPKIIVILMAILPMAMLIPIWNLYEVRYAEIKSTREQCGEIWKTVCSRAVWQPMAFVYIYNVLQVGNAAWREFLMSVLFFLTYIFIPHRFTFSVANVLLYGKFSVQA
;
A
#
# COMPACT_ATOMS: atom_id res chain seq x y z
N MET A 1 -10.03 1.30 2.10
CA MET A 1 -11.37 0.68 2.26
C MET A 1 -11.25 -0.85 2.39
N GLY A 2 -10.53 -1.54 1.51
CA GLY A 2 -10.25 -2.98 1.68
C GLY A 2 -9.44 -3.34 2.93
N ASP A 3 -8.46 -2.52 3.31
CA ASP A 3 -7.60 -2.80 4.48
C ASP A 3 -8.39 -2.90 5.80
N SER A 4 -9.46 -2.12 5.94
CA SER A 4 -10.34 -2.17 7.11
C SER A 4 -11.09 -3.50 7.19
N ILE A 5 -11.57 -4.01 6.05
CA ILE A 5 -12.23 -5.31 5.97
C ILE A 5 -11.22 -6.43 6.29
N VAL A 6 -10.02 -6.36 5.73
CA VAL A 6 -8.94 -7.32 6.02
C VAL A 6 -8.56 -7.30 7.50
N ALA A 7 -8.45 -6.12 8.11
CA ALA A 7 -8.14 -5.97 9.53
C ALA A 7 -9.24 -6.56 10.44
N GLU A 8 -10.52 -6.33 10.14
CA GLU A 8 -11.63 -6.92 10.89
C GLU A 8 -11.68 -8.45 10.72
N LYS A 9 -11.41 -8.96 9.52
CA LYS A 9 -11.33 -10.41 9.28
C LYS A 9 -10.11 -11.05 9.95
N ALA A 10 -8.97 -10.37 9.98
CA ALA A 10 -7.75 -10.84 10.65
C ALA A 10 -7.95 -11.01 12.17
N LYS A 11 -8.80 -10.19 12.80
CA LYS A 11 -9.16 -10.35 14.23
C LYS A 11 -9.87 -11.68 14.52
N LEU A 12 -10.55 -12.26 13.54
CA LEU A 12 -11.30 -13.51 13.65
C LEU A 12 -10.43 -14.76 13.38
N GLU A 13 -9.15 -14.60 13.03
CA GLU A 13 -8.26 -15.73 12.74
C GLU A 13 -7.87 -16.51 14.01
N PRO A 14 -7.75 -17.85 13.92
CA PRO A 14 -7.27 -18.68 15.02
C PRO A 14 -5.82 -18.30 15.38
N VAL A 15 -5.45 -18.46 16.65
CA VAL A 15 -4.14 -18.03 17.19
C VAL A 15 -2.97 -18.64 16.42
N SER A 16 -3.13 -19.85 15.86
CA SER A 16 -2.13 -20.54 15.04
C SER A 16 -1.85 -19.87 13.68
N SER A 17 -2.78 -19.08 13.16
CA SER A 17 -2.71 -18.50 11.81
C SER A 17 -2.84 -16.98 11.81
N ARG A 18 -2.78 -16.32 12.98
CA ARG A 18 -2.92 -14.87 13.09
C ARG A 18 -1.93 -14.14 12.21
N GLY A 19 -2.44 -13.23 11.39
CA GLY A 19 -1.64 -12.36 10.54
C GLY A 19 -1.33 -12.94 9.15
N GLN A 20 -1.74 -14.18 8.85
CA GLN A 20 -1.56 -14.76 7.52
C GLN A 20 -2.40 -14.05 6.46
N LEU A 21 -3.65 -13.71 6.76
CA LEU A 21 -4.51 -12.97 5.83
C LEU A 21 -3.92 -11.59 5.49
N GLN A 22 -3.48 -10.86 6.50
CA GLN A 22 -2.95 -9.51 6.33
C GLN A 22 -1.61 -9.51 5.57
N SER A 23 -0.69 -10.39 5.96
CA SER A 23 0.61 -10.52 5.29
C SER A 23 0.47 -10.97 3.83
N THR A 24 -0.42 -11.91 3.54
CA THR A 24 -0.70 -12.35 2.16
C THR A 24 -1.29 -11.23 1.31
N CYS A 25 -2.24 -10.45 1.87
CA CYS A 25 -2.81 -9.30 1.18
C CYS A 25 -1.74 -8.26 0.82
N TYR A 26 -0.86 -7.92 1.78
CA TYR A 26 0.23 -6.99 1.53
C TYR A 26 1.27 -7.54 0.55
N ALA A 27 1.60 -8.83 0.62
CA ALA A 27 2.49 -9.47 -0.33
C ALA A 27 1.94 -9.35 -1.77
N CYS A 28 0.65 -9.66 -1.97
CA CYS A 28 -0.02 -9.49 -3.27
C CYS A 28 -0.01 -8.03 -3.74
N ARG A 29 -0.26 -7.06 -2.85
CA ARG A 29 -0.23 -5.63 -3.17
C ARG A 29 1.15 -5.21 -3.70
N PHE A 30 2.21 -5.55 -2.97
CA PHE A 30 3.56 -5.16 -3.36
C PHE A 30 4.04 -5.89 -4.62
N PHE A 31 3.72 -7.17 -4.75
CA PHE A 31 4.01 -7.94 -5.95
C PHE A 31 3.32 -7.35 -7.19
N GLY A 32 2.04 -6.98 -7.05
CA GLY A 32 1.29 -6.30 -8.11
C GLY A 32 1.93 -4.97 -8.51
N MET A 33 2.35 -4.14 -7.54
CA MET A 33 3.05 -2.88 -7.84
C MET A 33 4.41 -3.11 -8.51
N MET A 34 5.15 -4.13 -8.08
CA MET A 34 6.45 -4.49 -8.64
C MET A 34 6.35 -4.89 -10.12
N ILE A 35 5.30 -5.63 -10.50
CA ILE A 35 5.07 -6.04 -11.89
C ILE A 35 4.43 -4.91 -12.72
N ALA A 36 3.53 -4.13 -12.13
CA ALA A 36 2.82 -3.06 -12.83
C ALA A 36 3.77 -1.95 -13.31
N ALA A 37 4.82 -1.64 -12.55
CA ALA A 37 5.77 -0.58 -12.90
C ALA A 37 6.53 -0.82 -14.24
N PRO A 38 7.20 -1.97 -14.47
CA PRO A 38 7.86 -2.23 -15.74
C PRO A 38 6.87 -2.43 -16.89
N ILE A 39 5.74 -3.13 -16.66
CA ILE A 39 4.73 -3.36 -17.70
C ILE A 39 4.12 -2.03 -18.16
N SER A 40 3.74 -1.16 -17.23
CA SER A 40 3.17 0.16 -17.58
C SER A 40 4.18 1.03 -18.34
N THR A 41 5.46 0.97 -17.98
CA THR A 41 6.52 1.69 -18.71
C THR A 41 6.67 1.17 -20.15
N TYR A 42 6.67 -0.16 -20.32
CA TYR A 42 6.75 -0.80 -21.63
C TYR A 42 5.53 -0.48 -22.51
N LEU A 43 4.30 -0.58 -21.96
CA LEU A 43 3.07 -0.26 -22.68
C LEU A 43 3.01 1.22 -23.06
N TYR A 44 3.42 2.11 -22.15
CA TYR A 44 3.44 3.55 -22.41
C TYR A 44 4.38 3.90 -23.58
N SER A 45 5.56 3.26 -23.63
CA SER A 45 6.56 3.53 -24.68
C SER A 45 6.14 3.05 -26.07
N ASN A 46 5.39 1.94 -26.16
CA ASN A 46 5.04 1.33 -27.45
C ASN A 46 3.66 1.77 -27.98
N TYR A 47 2.68 1.91 -27.08
CA TYR A 47 1.28 2.14 -27.45
C TYR A 47 0.74 3.50 -26.98
N GLY A 48 1.58 4.30 -26.30
CA GLY A 48 1.24 5.62 -25.81
C GLY A 48 0.34 5.60 -24.56
N PRO A 49 -0.09 6.78 -24.08
CA PRO A 49 -0.78 6.93 -22.80
C PRO A 49 -2.21 6.39 -22.78
N LYS A 50 -2.89 6.31 -23.94
CA LYS A 50 -4.31 5.92 -24.02
C LYS A 50 -4.57 4.53 -23.45
N ILE A 51 -3.70 3.56 -23.75
CA ILE A 51 -3.83 2.19 -23.25
C ILE A 51 -3.70 2.12 -21.72
N ILE A 52 -2.82 2.93 -21.11
CA ILE A 52 -2.66 2.96 -19.66
C ILE A 52 -3.93 3.48 -18.98
N VAL A 53 -4.55 4.52 -19.54
CA VAL A 53 -5.80 5.08 -19.03
C VAL A 53 -6.94 4.06 -19.15
N ILE A 54 -7.03 3.35 -20.28
CA ILE A 54 -8.02 2.28 -20.47
C ILE A 54 -7.80 1.15 -19.45
N LEU A 55 -6.56 0.71 -19.23
CA LEU A 55 -6.25 -0.31 -18.23
C LEU A 55 -6.59 0.14 -16.81
N MET A 56 -6.31 1.40 -16.46
CA MET A 56 -6.70 1.99 -15.17
C MET A 56 -8.21 2.01 -14.95
N ALA A 57 -9.01 2.05 -16.03
CA ALA A 57 -10.47 1.97 -15.95
C ALA A 57 -10.98 0.51 -15.91
N ILE A 58 -10.42 -0.38 -16.72
CA ILE A 58 -10.87 -1.77 -16.84
C ILE A 58 -10.52 -2.60 -15.60
N LEU A 59 -9.32 -2.44 -15.03
CA LEU A 59 -8.87 -3.22 -13.87
C LEU A 59 -9.80 -3.08 -12.65
N PRO A 60 -10.19 -1.87 -12.23
CA PRO A 60 -11.17 -1.69 -11.16
C PRO A 60 -12.55 -2.27 -11.49
N MET A 61 -12.98 -2.21 -12.76
CA MET A 61 -14.25 -2.81 -13.17
C MET A 61 -14.23 -4.34 -13.07
N ALA A 62 -13.12 -4.98 -13.45
CA ALA A 62 -12.95 -6.42 -13.29
C ALA A 62 -13.02 -6.85 -11.82
N MET A 63 -12.58 -6.00 -10.88
CA MET A 63 -12.66 -6.26 -9.44
C MET A 63 -14.10 -6.26 -8.90
N LEU A 64 -15.09 -5.77 -9.64
CA LEU A 64 -16.50 -5.82 -9.20
C LEU A 64 -17.05 -7.26 -9.19
N ILE A 65 -16.54 -8.14 -10.07
CA ILE A 65 -16.96 -9.54 -10.17
C ILE A 65 -16.70 -10.32 -8.87
N PRO A 66 -15.49 -10.29 -8.28
CA PRO A 66 -15.26 -10.94 -6.99
C PRO A 66 -15.93 -10.21 -5.82
N ILE A 67 -16.06 -8.88 -5.87
CA ILE A 67 -16.74 -8.11 -4.81
C ILE A 67 -18.22 -8.50 -4.71
N TRP A 68 -18.89 -8.76 -5.83
CA TRP A 68 -20.28 -9.22 -5.83
C TRP A 68 -20.48 -10.53 -5.05
N ASN A 69 -19.48 -11.42 -5.08
CA ASN A 69 -19.52 -12.70 -4.36
C ASN A 69 -19.04 -12.59 -2.91
N LEU A 70 -18.67 -11.39 -2.44
CA LEU A 70 -18.18 -11.18 -1.10
C LEU A 70 -19.36 -11.09 -0.12
N TYR A 71 -19.48 -12.10 0.75
CA TYR A 71 -20.50 -12.13 1.79
C TYR A 71 -20.06 -11.28 3.00
N GLU A 72 -20.78 -10.19 3.26
CA GLU A 72 -20.53 -9.27 4.37
C GLU A 72 -21.59 -9.41 5.46
N VAL A 73 -21.15 -9.45 6.72
CA VAL A 73 -22.03 -9.52 7.89
C VAL A 73 -22.57 -8.11 8.17
N ARG A 74 -23.86 -7.88 7.92
CA ARG A 74 -24.49 -6.54 7.97
C ARG A 74 -24.91 -6.05 9.35
N TYR A 75 -24.87 -6.89 10.39
CA TYR A 75 -25.38 -6.55 11.71
C TYR A 75 -24.24 -6.14 12.65
N ALA A 76 -23.73 -4.92 12.47
CA ALA A 76 -22.82 -4.29 13.42
C ALA A 76 -23.51 -3.09 14.06
N GLU A 77 -23.45 -2.98 15.40
CA GLU A 77 -23.95 -1.81 16.11
C GLU A 77 -23.13 -0.57 15.73
N ILE A 78 -23.81 0.47 15.24
CA ILE A 78 -23.18 1.73 14.87
C ILE A 78 -22.96 2.55 16.14
N LYS A 79 -21.72 2.62 16.62
CA LYS A 79 -21.34 3.47 17.76
C LYS A 79 -21.60 4.95 17.46
N SER A 80 -21.88 5.74 18.50
CA SER A 80 -22.06 7.19 18.37
C SER A 80 -20.79 7.89 17.90
N THR A 81 -20.90 8.89 17.01
CA THR A 81 -19.75 9.63 16.46
C THR A 81 -18.87 10.24 17.57
N ARG A 82 -19.47 10.68 18.68
CA ARG A 82 -18.72 11.22 19.82
C ARG A 82 -17.84 10.16 20.48
N GLU A 83 -18.35 8.95 20.61
CA GLU A 83 -17.62 7.83 21.20
C GLU A 83 -16.49 7.37 20.29
N GLN A 84 -16.73 7.30 18.98
CA GLN A 84 -15.70 7.01 17.98
C GLN A 84 -14.55 8.02 18.03
N CYS A 85 -14.85 9.33 18.10
CA CYS A 85 -13.82 10.36 18.26
C CYS A 85 -13.04 10.21 19.58
N GLY A 86 -13.72 9.86 20.67
CA GLY A 86 -13.07 9.58 21.95
C GLY A 86 -12.14 8.37 21.92
N GLU A 87 -12.55 7.28 21.26
CA GLU A 87 -11.73 6.08 21.06
C GLU A 87 -10.49 6.36 20.19
N ILE A 88 -10.65 7.13 19.11
CA ILE A 88 -9.53 7.55 18.25
C ILE A 88 -8.53 8.38 19.06
N TRP A 89 -9.01 9.36 19.82
CA TRP A 89 -8.14 10.23 20.63
C TRP A 89 -7.35 9.44 21.67
N LYS A 90 -8.01 8.52 22.39
CA LYS A 90 -7.35 7.62 23.35
C LYS A 90 -6.31 6.73 22.68
N THR A 91 -6.62 6.20 21.50
CA THR A 91 -5.70 5.37 20.71
C THR A 91 -4.46 6.16 20.28
N VAL A 92 -4.64 7.38 19.78
CA VAL A 92 -3.54 8.26 19.33
C VAL A 92 -2.65 8.70 20.50
N CYS A 93 -3.24 9.02 21.66
CA CYS A 93 -2.48 9.39 22.85
C CYS A 93 -1.78 8.19 23.53
N SER A 94 -2.07 6.96 23.13
CA SER A 94 -1.41 5.78 23.68
C SER A 94 0.06 5.76 23.26
N ARG A 95 0.95 5.61 24.24
CA ARG A 95 2.41 5.55 24.00
C ARG A 95 2.79 4.44 23.02
N ALA A 96 2.09 3.31 23.06
CA ALA A 96 2.30 2.19 22.15
C ALA A 96 2.01 2.52 20.68
N VAL A 97 1.17 3.52 20.41
CA VAL A 97 0.78 3.92 19.04
C VAL A 97 1.56 5.16 18.59
N TRP A 98 1.67 6.17 19.45
CA TRP A 98 2.34 7.43 19.11
C TRP A 98 3.83 7.24 18.77
N GLN A 99 4.57 6.42 19.52
CA GLN A 99 6.01 6.22 19.29
C GLN A 99 6.33 5.65 17.90
N PRO A 100 5.76 4.51 17.46
CA PRO A 100 6.02 4.01 16.11
C PRO A 100 5.47 4.95 15.02
N MET A 101 4.32 5.60 15.24
CA MET A 101 3.81 6.59 14.28
C MET A 101 4.76 7.77 14.10
N ALA A 102 5.29 8.33 15.19
CA ALA A 102 6.25 9.43 15.13
C ALA A 102 7.54 9.02 14.42
N PHE A 103 8.04 7.80 14.68
CA PHE A 103 9.19 7.25 13.96
C PHE A 103 8.91 7.12 12.46
N VAL A 104 7.79 6.52 12.06
CA VAL A 104 7.40 6.37 10.65
C VAL A 104 7.21 7.73 9.99
N TYR A 105 6.65 8.71 10.70
CA TYR A 105 6.48 10.07 10.19
C TYR A 105 7.82 10.75 9.92
N ILE A 106 8.72 10.76 10.91
CA ILE A 106 10.06 11.34 10.76
C ILE A 106 10.83 10.62 9.65
N TYR A 107 10.76 9.29 9.62
CA TYR A 107 11.38 8.49 8.55
C TYR A 107 10.82 8.89 7.18
N ASN A 108 9.51 8.99 7.00
CA ASN A 108 8.91 9.39 5.72
C ASN A 108 9.29 10.82 5.33
N VAL A 109 9.33 11.76 6.28
CA VAL A 109 9.76 13.16 6.03
C VAL A 109 11.21 13.19 5.55
N LEU A 110 12.08 12.36 6.11
CA LEU A 110 13.48 12.26 5.70
C LEU A 110 13.69 11.43 4.42
N GLN A 111 12.80 10.46 4.13
CA GLN A 111 12.88 9.53 3.00
C GLN A 111 12.25 10.09 1.71
N VAL A 112 11.83 11.36 1.66
CA VAL A 112 11.25 11.92 0.44
C VAL A 112 12.32 12.02 -0.67
N GLY A 113 12.43 10.97 -1.46
CA GLY A 113 12.92 11.01 -2.84
C GLY A 113 11.96 11.91 -3.63
N ASN A 114 12.16 13.21 -3.49
CA ASN A 114 11.24 14.24 -3.93
C ASN A 114 10.96 14.06 -5.42
N ALA A 115 9.70 14.15 -5.86
CA ALA A 115 9.40 14.11 -7.29
C ALA A 115 10.20 15.20 -8.03
N ALA A 116 10.38 16.35 -7.38
CA ALA A 116 11.27 17.42 -7.81
C ALA A 116 12.75 17.01 -7.91
N TRP A 117 13.25 16.20 -6.97
CA TRP A 117 14.62 15.66 -7.02
C TRP A 117 14.78 14.69 -8.19
N ARG A 118 13.75 13.88 -8.48
CA ARG A 118 13.76 12.98 -9.64
C ARG A 118 13.74 13.73 -10.96
N GLU A 119 12.86 14.74 -11.11
CA GLU A 119 12.81 15.58 -12.31
C GLU A 119 14.10 16.39 -12.48
N PHE A 120 14.72 16.87 -11.39
CA PHE A 120 16.04 17.49 -11.42
C PHE A 120 17.13 16.53 -11.92
N LEU A 121 17.17 15.30 -11.39
CA LEU A 121 18.14 14.28 -11.82
C LEU A 121 17.93 13.86 -13.30
N MET A 122 16.69 13.82 -13.78
CA MET A 122 16.38 13.51 -15.17
C MET A 122 16.67 14.68 -16.12
N SER A 123 16.31 15.91 -15.72
CA SER A 123 16.33 17.08 -16.60
C SER A 123 17.67 17.82 -16.60
N VAL A 124 18.38 17.85 -15.45
CA VAL A 124 19.65 18.56 -15.30
C VAL A 124 20.85 17.63 -15.41
N LEU A 125 20.76 16.42 -14.82
CA LEU A 125 21.90 15.50 -14.74
C LEU A 125 21.92 14.44 -15.87
N PHE A 126 20.94 14.45 -16.78
CA PHE A 126 20.79 13.53 -17.93
C PHE A 126 21.03 12.05 -17.58
N PHE A 127 20.74 11.63 -16.34
CA PHE A 127 20.87 10.22 -15.97
C PHE A 127 19.86 9.40 -16.79
N LEU A 128 20.37 8.55 -17.69
CA LEU A 128 19.56 7.75 -18.62
C LEU A 128 18.53 6.91 -17.85
N THR A 129 17.29 6.89 -18.35
CA THR A 129 16.14 6.10 -17.85
C THR A 129 16.48 4.60 -17.61
N TYR A 130 17.50 4.08 -18.29
CA TYR A 130 17.96 2.69 -18.18
C TYR A 130 18.55 2.31 -16.79
N ILE A 131 19.09 3.28 -16.02
CA ILE A 131 19.63 3.05 -14.67
C ILE A 131 18.56 3.20 -13.57
N PHE A 132 17.48 3.94 -13.83
CA PHE A 132 16.45 4.20 -12.83
C PHE A 132 15.47 3.04 -12.60
N ILE A 133 15.28 2.19 -13.61
CA ILE A 133 14.42 1.00 -13.53
C ILE A 133 14.94 -0.02 -12.49
N PRO A 134 16.23 -0.42 -12.50
CA PRO A 134 16.77 -1.30 -11.46
C PRO A 134 16.78 -0.63 -10.08
N HIS A 135 17.05 0.66 -9.97
CA HIS A 135 17.01 1.34 -8.66
C HIS A 135 15.59 1.40 -8.07
N ARG A 136 14.55 1.59 -8.89
CA ARG A 136 13.14 1.48 -8.46
C ARG A 136 12.78 0.06 -8.05
N PHE A 137 13.32 -0.94 -8.75
CA PHE A 137 13.15 -2.34 -8.39
C PHE A 137 13.82 -2.64 -7.04
N THR A 138 15.08 -2.24 -6.84
CA THR A 138 15.81 -2.39 -5.58
C THR A 138 15.13 -1.62 -4.44
N PHE A 139 14.61 -0.42 -4.69
CA PHE A 139 13.90 0.36 -3.67
C PHE A 139 12.53 -0.24 -3.33
N SER A 140 11.77 -0.74 -4.30
CA SER A 140 10.53 -1.49 -4.04
C SER A 140 10.80 -2.80 -3.31
N VAL A 141 11.84 -3.55 -3.68
CA VAL A 141 12.27 -4.78 -2.99
C VAL A 141 12.75 -4.49 -1.56
N ALA A 142 13.51 -3.40 -1.36
CA ALA A 142 13.93 -2.96 -0.02
C ALA A 142 12.74 -2.54 0.85
N ASN A 143 11.76 -1.83 0.28
CA ASN A 143 10.52 -1.52 0.98
C ASN A 143 9.74 -2.80 1.32
N VAL A 144 9.62 -3.77 0.40
CA VAL A 144 8.98 -5.07 0.66
C VAL A 144 9.68 -5.83 1.79
N LEU A 145 11.00 -5.85 1.81
CA LEU A 145 11.79 -6.51 2.87
C LEU A 145 11.68 -5.79 4.23
N LEU A 146 11.65 -4.45 4.23
CA LEU A 146 11.47 -3.65 5.45
C LEU A 146 10.06 -3.80 6.01
N TYR A 147 9.02 -3.63 5.19
CA TYR A 147 7.62 -3.78 5.63
C TYR A 147 7.26 -5.23 5.97
N GLY A 148 7.86 -6.22 5.27
CA GLY A 148 7.69 -7.63 5.59
C GLY A 148 8.27 -8.03 6.95
N LYS A 149 9.39 -7.41 7.38
CA LYS A 149 9.95 -7.65 8.73
C LYS A 149 9.15 -6.99 9.85
N PHE A 150 8.61 -5.78 9.62
CA PHE A 150 7.78 -5.10 10.62
C PHE A 150 6.44 -5.81 10.86
N SER A 151 5.86 -6.48 9.85
CA SER A 151 4.61 -7.23 10.00
C SER A 151 4.75 -8.55 10.78
N VAL A 152 5.96 -9.09 10.93
CA VAL A 152 6.21 -10.36 11.65
C VAL A 152 6.46 -10.13 13.15
N GLN A 153 6.69 -8.88 13.57
CA GLN A 153 7.01 -8.52 14.95
C GLN A 153 5.89 -7.77 15.69
N ALA A 154 4.74 -7.52 15.04
CA ALA A 154 3.59 -6.83 15.63
C ALA A 154 2.48 -7.81 16.04
#